data_AF-A0A7W9S472-F1
#
_entry.id   AF-A0A7W9S472-F1
#
_cell.length_a   1.000
_cell.length_b   1.000
_cell.length_c   1.000
_cell.angle_alpha   90.00
_cell.angle_beta   90.00
_cell.angle_gamma   90.00
#
_symmetry.space_group_name_H-M   'P 1'
#
loop_
_entity.id
_entity.type
_entity.pdbx_description
1 polymer ?
#
loop_
_entity_poly.entity_id
_entity_poly.type
_entity_poly.pdbx_seq_one_letter_code
_entity_poly.pdbx_strand_id
1 'polypeptide(L)' 'MPRKPLTIGVDYALSRVRTIYPQPHDIPMDVIVTD' A
#
# COMPACT_ATOMS: atom_id res chain seq x y z
N MET A 1 -22.42 0.55 -9.85
CA MET A 1 -21.47 0.90 -8.77
C MET A 1 -20.19 1.39 -9.43
N PRO A 2 -19.60 2.52 -9.02
CA PRO A 2 -18.32 2.95 -9.56
C PRO A 2 -17.26 1.89 -9.28
N ARG A 3 -16.41 1.61 -10.27
CA ARG A 3 -15.33 0.62 -10.16
C ARG A 3 -14.35 1.04 -9.04
N LYS A 4 -13.89 0.08 -8.23
CA LYS A 4 -12.83 0.34 -7.23
C LYS A 4 -11.64 1.03 -7.94
N PRO A 5 -11.12 2.15 -7.41
CA PRO A 5 -9.91 2.77 -7.94
C PRO A 5 -8.71 1.80 -7.88
N LEU A 6 -7.78 1.95 -8.83
CA LEU A 6 -6.47 1.31 -8.74
C LEU A 6 -5.59 2.12 -7.77
N THR A 7 -4.99 1.45 -6.79
CA THR A 7 -4.15 2.07 -5.75
C THR A 7 -2.69 1.61 -5.87
N ILE A 8 -1.79 2.56 -6.04
CA ILE A 8 -0.35 2.32 -6.27
C ILE A 8 0.42 3.11 -5.22
N GLY A 9 1.14 2.39 -4.34
CA GLY A 9 2.12 2.98 -3.43
C GLY A 9 3.48 3.13 -4.11
N VAL A 10 4.24 4.16 -3.75
CA VAL A 10 5.62 4.36 -4.17
C VAL A 10 6.45 4.58 -2.91
N ASP A 11 7.47 3.76 -2.70
CA ASP A 11 8.34 3.82 -1.52
C ASP A 11 9.74 3.31 -1.87
N TYR A 12 10.69 3.45 -0.95
CA TYR A 12 12.03 2.90 -1.09
C TYR A 12 12.09 1.43 -0.67
N ALA A 13 12.93 0.64 -1.33
CA ALA A 13 13.15 -0.76 -0.95
C ALA A 13 13.65 -0.90 0.50
N LEU A 14 14.39 0.09 1.01
CA LEU A 14 14.89 0.14 2.38
C LEU A 14 13.79 0.33 3.44
N SER A 15 12.63 0.87 3.06
CA SER A 15 11.48 1.10 3.96
C SER A 15 10.73 -0.19 4.28
N ARG A 16 11.11 -1.33 3.69
CA ARG A 16 10.42 -2.60 3.88
C ARG A 16 10.52 -3.09 5.32
N VAL A 17 9.39 -3.10 6.00
CA VAL A 17 9.23 -3.69 7.34
C VAL A 17 8.38 -4.95 7.30
N ARG A 18 8.54 -5.81 8.31
CA ARG A 18 7.78 -7.08 8.41
C ARG A 18 6.27 -6.85 8.54
N THR A 19 5.87 -5.79 9.24
CA THR A 19 4.47 -5.41 9.46
C THR A 19 4.37 -3.95 9.87
N ILE A 20 3.28 -3.27 9.47
CA ILE A 20 2.91 -1.94 9.95
C ILE A 20 1.87 -1.99 11.07
N TYR A 21 1.41 -3.19 11.47
CA TYR A 21 0.24 -3.42 12.31
C TYR A 21 -1.01 -2.68 11.77
N PRO A 22 -1.67 -3.23 10.72
CA PRO A 22 -2.79 -2.55 10.07
C PRO A 22 -3.89 -2.14 11.05
N GLN A 23 -4.36 -0.90 10.90
CA GLN A 23 -5.44 -0.31 11.66
C GLN A 23 -6.75 -0.33 10.87
N PRO A 24 -7.93 -0.24 11.53
CA PRO A 24 -9.22 -0.31 10.85
C PRO A 24 -9.48 0.77 9.78
N HIS A 25 -8.73 1.87 9.80
CA HIS A 25 -8.85 2.98 8.86
C HIS A 25 -7.80 2.94 7.74
N ASP A 26 -6.87 1.97 7.77
CA ASP A 26 -5.86 1.85 6.72
C ASP A 26 -6.47 1.37 5.41
N ILE A 27 -5.97 1.92 4.30
CA ILE A 27 -6.39 1.53 2.96
C ILE A 27 -5.30 0.64 2.36
N PRO A 28 -5.59 -0.64 2.05
CA PRO A 28 -4.62 -1.51 1.41
C PRO A 28 -4.39 -1.07 -0.04
N MET A 29 -3.11 -0.97 -0.43
CA MET A 29 -2.70 -0.71 -1.81
C MET A 29 -2.78 -1.99 -2.66
N ASP A 30 -3.06 -1.86 -3.96
CA ASP A 30 -3.06 -3.01 -4.88
C ASP A 30 -1.63 -3.40 -5.30
N VAL A 31 -0.71 -2.43 -5.37
CA VAL A 31 0.72 -2.64 -5.66
C VAL A 31 1.57 -1.56 -4.99
N ILE A 32 2.81 -1.92 -4.63
CA ILE A 32 3.84 -0.97 -4.17
C ILE A 32 5.02 -1.09 -5.13
N VAL A 33 5.45 0.04 -5.70
CA VAL A 33 6.64 0.14 -6.55
C VAL A 33 7.80 0.67 -5.71
N THR A 34 8.96 0.03 -5.82
CA THR A 34 10.19 0.45 -5.17
C THR A 34 11.31 0.69 -6.17
N ASP A 35 12.38 1.34 -5.73
CA ASP A 35 13.69 1.37 -6.39
C ASP A 35 14.45 0.05 -6.26
#